data_AF-A0A6L8UUD9-F1
#
_entry.id   AF-A0A6L8UUD9-F1
#
_cell.length_a   1.000
_cell.length_b   1.000
_cell.length_c   1.000
_cell.angle_alpha   90.00
_cell.angle_beta   90.00
_cell.angle_gamma   90.00
#
_symmetry.space_group_name_H-M   'P 1'
#
loop_
_entity.id
_entity.type
_entity.pdbx_description
1 polymer ?
#
loop_
_entity_poly.entity_id
_entity_poly.type
_entity_poly.pdbx_seq_one_letter_code
_entity_poly.pdbx_strand_id
1 'polypeptide(L)'
;MALITHVNVCNADDEIYCCLRNKIVKLDAAQQKDFCQGCKMFAGNADDYGRGVSCVWEDLRIVSNPHIAKDPLVEFANNQIKEVPTEGPALFLYTTEW
;
A
#
# COMPACT_ATOMS: atom_id res chain seq x y z
N MET A 1 -5.94 -6.73 -13.07
CA MET A 1 -5.93 -6.10 -11.73
C MET A 1 -5.71 -4.61 -11.94
N ALA A 2 -6.33 -3.75 -11.12
CA ALA A 2 -6.28 -2.30 -11.35
C ALA A 2 -5.07 -1.68 -10.62
N LEU A 3 -4.36 -0.79 -11.30
CA LEU A 3 -3.35 0.06 -10.66
C LEU A 3 -4.08 1.14 -9.85
N ILE A 4 -3.88 1.13 -8.54
CA ILE A 4 -4.49 2.10 -7.62
C ILE A 4 -3.44 3.11 -7.20
N THR A 5 -3.82 4.39 -7.20
CA THR A 5 -2.96 5.47 -6.70
C THR A 5 -3.17 5.64 -5.20
N HIS A 6 -2.17 5.28 -4.40
CA HIS A 6 -2.13 5.45 -2.96
C HIS A 6 -1.40 6.75 -2.61
N VAL A 7 -2.12 7.69 -2.04
CA VAL A 7 -1.59 8.91 -1.43
C VAL A 7 -1.27 8.61 0.03
N ASN A 8 0.00 8.44 0.34
CA ASN A 8 0.49 8.20 1.70
C ASN A 8 0.88 9.55 2.33
N VAL A 9 0.04 10.03 3.24
CA VAL A 9 0.24 11.29 3.96
C VAL A 9 1.03 11.01 5.23
N CYS A 10 1.95 11.91 5.57
CA CYS A 10 2.71 11.85 6.81
C CYS A 10 1.81 12.07 8.03
N ASN A 11 2.08 11.31 9.09
CA ASN A 11 1.53 11.59 10.41
C ASN A 11 2.30 12.75 11.10
N ALA A 12 1.95 13.04 12.36
CA ALA A 12 2.60 14.08 13.17
C ALA A 12 4.11 13.84 13.42
N ASP A 13 4.57 12.59 13.28
CA ASP A 13 5.96 12.17 13.47
C ASP A 13 6.75 12.07 12.14
N ASP A 14 6.17 12.57 11.05
CA ASP A 14 6.67 12.47 9.66
C ASP A 14 6.76 11.03 9.15
N GLU A 15 5.94 10.11 9.66
CA GLU A 15 5.94 8.71 9.25
C GLU A 15 4.89 8.41 8.18
N ILE A 16 5.24 7.51 7.27
CA ILE A 16 4.38 6.97 6.23
C ILE A 16 4.47 5.45 6.18
N TYR A 17 3.43 4.80 5.67
CA TYR A 17 3.49 3.38 5.37
C TYR A 17 4.16 3.13 4.01
N CYS A 18 5.18 2.27 3.98
CA CYS A 18 5.84 1.83 2.75
C CYS A 18 5.41 0.41 2.41
N CYS A 19 4.56 0.25 1.40
CA CYS A 19 4.09 -1.06 0.94
C CYS A 19 5.23 -1.98 0.48
N LEU A 20 6.22 -1.47 -0.27
CA LEU A 20 7.34 -2.28 -0.76
C LEU A 20 8.14 -2.92 0.39
N ARG A 21 8.33 -2.19 1.49
CA ARG A 21 9.09 -2.66 2.67
C ARG A 21 8.20 -3.28 3.75
N ASN A 22 6.87 -3.28 3.53
CA ASN A 22 5.85 -3.66 4.50
C ASN A 22 6.14 -3.11 5.92
N LYS A 23 6.46 -1.82 6.03
CA LYS A 23 6.76 -1.17 7.30
C LYS A 23 6.49 0.32 7.27
N ILE A 24 6.32 0.89 8.46
CA ILE A 24 6.25 2.34 8.66
C ILE A 24 7.67 2.89 8.60
N VAL A 25 7.85 3.96 7.84
CA VAL A 25 9.14 4.64 7.66
C VAL A 25 8.96 6.14 7.83
N LYS A 26 9.97 6.80 8.37
CA LYS A 26 10.01 8.26 8.43
C LYS A 26 10.34 8.85 7.06
N LEU A 27 9.50 9.76 6.57
CA LEU A 27 9.67 10.47 5.30
C LEU A 27 10.63 11.66 5.47
N ASP A 28 11.91 11.32 5.64
CA ASP A 28 13.00 12.28 5.58
C ASP A 28 13.49 12.47 4.13
N ALA A 29 14.20 13.56 3.86
CA ALA A 29 14.74 13.86 2.52
C ALA A 29 15.64 12.74 1.99
N ALA A 30 16.40 12.06 2.87
CA ALA A 30 17.20 10.88 2.53
C ALA A 30 16.31 9.69 2.13
N GLN A 31 15.22 9.43 2.89
CA GLN A 31 14.28 8.37 2.55
C GLN A 31 13.62 8.62 1.18
N GLN A 32 13.25 9.87 0.91
CA GLN A 32 12.64 10.26 -0.35
C GLN A 32 13.62 10.13 -1.52
N LYS A 33 14.84 10.66 -1.39
CA LYS A 33 15.84 10.68 -2.46
C LYS A 33 16.44 9.31 -2.73
N ASP A 34 16.81 8.57 -1.70
CA ASP A 34 17.59 7.34 -1.86
C ASP A 34 16.70 6.10 -2.02
N PHE A 35 15.49 6.11 -1.46
CA PHE A 35 14.58 4.96 -1.50
C PHE A 35 13.34 5.22 -2.34
N CYS A 36 12.62 6.33 -2.15
CA CYS A 36 11.39 6.57 -2.92
C CYS A 36 11.70 6.79 -4.41
N GLN A 37 12.72 7.57 -4.78
CA GLN A 37 13.08 7.74 -6.20
C GLN A 37 13.52 6.45 -6.90
N GLY A 38 14.09 5.50 -6.16
CA GLY A 38 14.46 4.18 -6.68
C GLY A 38 13.31 3.16 -6.67
N CYS A 39 12.15 3.50 -6.11
CA CYS A 39 11.03 2.59 -5.94
C CYS A 39 10.16 2.56 -7.21
N LYS A 40 9.90 1.37 -7.75
CA LYS A 40 9.01 1.18 -8.91
C LYS A 40 7.58 1.68 -8.68
N MET A 41 7.13 1.68 -7.42
CA MET A 41 5.79 2.12 -7.05
C MET A 41 5.70 3.64 -6.89
N PHE A 42 6.80 4.38 -6.82
CA PHE A 42 6.75 5.83 -6.56
C PHE A 42 6.24 6.58 -7.79
N ALA A 43 5.19 7.39 -7.61
CA ALA A 43 4.54 8.16 -8.67
C ALA A 43 4.72 9.68 -8.53
N GLY A 44 5.25 10.15 -7.40
CA GLY A 44 5.52 11.56 -7.15
C GLY A 44 5.22 11.97 -5.71
N ASN A 45 5.42 13.25 -5.41
CA ASN A 45 5.10 13.81 -4.09
C ASN A 45 3.62 14.18 -4.01
N ALA A 46 3.04 14.03 -2.82
CA ALA A 46 1.66 14.37 -2.56
C ALA A 46 1.55 15.73 -1.86
N ASP A 47 2.11 16.77 -2.48
CA ASP A 47 2.24 18.11 -1.89
C ASP A 47 0.86 18.77 -1.64
N ASP A 48 -0.18 18.39 -2.41
CA ASP A 48 -1.57 18.84 -2.22
C ASP A 48 -2.17 18.44 -0.85
N TYR A 49 -1.62 17.39 -0.22
CA TYR A 49 -2.04 16.90 1.09
C TYR A 49 -1.07 17.31 2.21
N GLY A 50 -0.18 18.27 1.92
CA GLY A 50 0.85 18.76 2.83
C GLY A 50 2.16 18.01 2.61
N ARG A 51 2.43 16.98 3.40
CA ARG A 51 3.67 16.20 3.34
C ARG A 51 3.33 14.73 3.14
N GLY A 52 3.80 14.15 2.04
CA GLY A 52 3.48 12.77 1.70
C GLY A 52 4.01 12.36 0.33
N VAL A 53 3.77 11.10 -0.03
CA VAL A 53 4.17 10.53 -1.31
C VAL A 53 3.00 9.79 -1.95
N SER A 54 2.93 9.91 -3.27
CA SER A 54 2.02 9.12 -4.09
C SER A 54 2.75 7.88 -4.59
N CYS A 55 2.12 6.72 -4.38
CA CYS A 55 2.61 5.43 -4.83
C CYS A 55 1.52 4.74 -5.65
N VAL A 56 1.87 4.09 -6.74
CA VAL A 56 0.95 3.33 -7.59
C VAL A 56 1.37 1.86 -7.56
N TRP A 57 0.44 0.99 -7.18
CA TRP A 57 0.65 -0.46 -7.21
C TRP A 57 -0.66 -1.20 -7.50
N GLU A 58 -0.53 -2.49 -7.82
CA GLU A 58 -1.67 -3.40 -7.95
C GLU A 58 -2.13 -3.80 -6.55
N ASP A 59 -3.12 -3.08 -6.00
CA ASP A 59 -3.69 -3.43 -4.71
C ASP A 59 -4.73 -4.54 -4.88
N LEU A 60 -4.65 -5.56 -4.04
CA LEU A 60 -5.57 -6.69 -4.03
C LEU A 60 -6.84 -6.38 -3.24
N ARG A 61 -6.82 -5.32 -2.42
CA ARG A 61 -7.92 -4.91 -1.56
C ARG A 61 -8.93 -4.09 -2.35
N ILE A 62 -10.18 -4.08 -1.89
CA ILE A 62 -11.23 -3.22 -2.46
C ILE A 62 -11.12 -1.82 -1.83
N VAL A 63 -10.24 -0.99 -2.38
CA VAL A 63 -10.02 0.39 -1.94
C VAL A 63 -10.40 1.40 -3.02
N SER A 64 -10.69 2.63 -2.60
CA SER A 64 -10.95 3.77 -3.51
C SER A 64 -9.73 4.12 -4.36
N ASN A 65 -9.93 4.68 -5.55
CA ASN A 65 -8.87 5.17 -6.42
C ASN A 65 -9.08 6.66 -6.77
N PRO A 66 -8.27 7.61 -6.27
CA PRO A 66 -7.09 7.41 -5.41
C PRO A 66 -7.45 7.01 -3.96
N HIS A 67 -6.62 6.16 -3.36
CA HIS A 67 -6.71 5.78 -1.94
C HIS A 67 -5.88 6.75 -1.11
N ILE A 68 -6.45 7.33 -0.06
CA ILE A 68 -5.76 8.31 0.78
C ILE A 68 -5.48 7.70 2.15
N ALA A 69 -4.22 7.29 2.35
CA ALA A 69 -3.73 6.77 3.62
C ALA A 69 -3.25 7.94 4.49
N LYS A 70 -4.11 8.38 5.42
CA LYS A 70 -3.80 9.45 6.38
C LYS A 70 -3.05 8.97 7.62
N ASP A 71 -3.28 7.71 7.99
CA ASP A 71 -2.68 7.11 9.19
C ASP A 71 -1.86 5.89 8.77
N PRO A 72 -0.53 5.91 8.97
CA PRO A 72 0.34 4.82 8.55
C PRO A 72 0.12 3.53 9.35
N LEU A 73 -0.33 3.61 10.62
CA LEU A 73 -0.62 2.43 11.44
C LEU A 73 -1.89 1.74 10.96
N VAL A 74 -2.93 2.52 10.66
CA VAL A 74 -4.18 1.99 10.12
C VAL A 74 -3.95 1.37 8.75
N GLU A 75 -3.19 2.04 7.87
CA GLU A 75 -2.88 1.51 6.55
C GLU A 75 -2.03 0.23 6.63
N PHE A 76 -1.03 0.20 7.50
CA PHE A 76 -0.24 -1.00 7.76
C PHE A 76 -1.10 -2.17 8.23
N ALA A 77 -1.97 -1.93 9.22
CA ALA A 77 -2.88 -2.93 9.76
C ALA A 77 -3.83 -3.46 8.67
N ASN A 78 -4.44 -2.57 7.90
CA ASN A 78 -5.32 -2.94 6.79
C ASN A 78 -4.59 -3.78 5.73
N ASN A 79 -3.31 -3.49 5.48
CA ASN A 79 -2.51 -4.25 4.52
C ASN A 79 -2.01 -5.60 5.06
N GLN A 80 -2.06 -5.84 6.38
CA GLN A 80 -1.79 -7.16 6.96
C GLN A 80 -3.02 -8.09 6.93
N ILE A 81 -4.22 -7.54 6.76
CA ILE A 81 -5.45 -8.33 6.67
C ILE A 81 -5.43 -9.08 5.35
N LYS A 82 -5.17 -10.39 5.41
CA LYS A 82 -5.43 -11.27 4.29
C LYS A 82 -6.94 -11.46 4.20
N GLU A 83 -7.59 -10.72 3.30
CA GLU A 83 -8.93 -11.07 2.86
C GLU A 83 -8.84 -12.43 2.16
N VAL A 84 -9.20 -13.50 2.87
CA VAL A 84 -9.40 -14.80 2.26
C VAL A 84 -10.77 -14.74 1.59
N PRO A 85 -10.87 -14.88 0.26
CA PRO A 85 -12.16 -15.02 -0.39
C PRO A 85 -12.92 -16.16 0.30
N THR A 86 -14.17 -15.91 0.70
CA THR A 86 -15.07 -16.96 1.22
C THR A 86 -15.30 -18.09 0.21
N GLU A 87 -14.94 -17.85 -1.06
CA GLU A 87 -14.66 -18.87 -2.08
C GLU A 87 -13.24 -19.44 -1.85
N GLY A 88 -13.10 -20.23 -0.78
CA GLY A 88 -11.80 -20.79 -0.38
C GLY A 88 -11.17 -21.73 -1.43
N PRO A 89 -9.92 -22.19 -1.20
CA PRO A 89 -9.20 -23.16 -2.04
C PRO A 89 -9.82 -24.58 -2.11
N ALA A 90 -11.08 -24.75 -1.72
CA ALA A 90 -11.76 -26.04 -1.60
C ALA A 90 -12.12 -26.71 -2.93
N LEU A 91 -11.90 -26.06 -4.08
CA LEU A 91 -12.16 -26.67 -5.39
C LEU A 91 -11.01 -27.55 -5.92
N PHE A 92 -9.86 -27.65 -5.23
CA PHE A 92 -8.75 -28.51 -5.65
C PHE A 92 -8.76 -29.94 -5.06
N LEU A 93 -9.76 -30.32 -4.24
CA LEU A 93 -9.79 -31.62 -3.56
C LEU A 93 -10.86 -32.62 -4.03
N TYR A 94 -11.60 -32.33 -5.10
CA TYR A 94 -12.57 -33.30 -5.66
C TYR A 94 -12.41 -33.48 -7.17
N THR A 95 -11.27 -34.04 -7.57
CA THR A 95 -11.19 -34.88 -8.78
C THR A 95 -10.54 -36.21 -8.41
N THR A 96 -11.22 -37.00 -7.61
CA THR A 96 -11.13 -38.46 -7.75
C THR A 96 -12.23 -38.85 -8.72
N GLU A 97 -11.84 -38.97 -9.99
CA GLU A 97 -12.62 -39.65 -11.02
C GLU A 97 -12.87 -41.10 -10.58
N TRP A 98 -14.06 -41.59 -10.96
CA TRP A 98 -14.67 -42.88 -10.61
C TRP A 98 -13.98 -44.07 -11.28
#